data_AF-A0A3E2N7G0-F1
#
_entry.id   AF-A0A3E2N7G0-F1
#
_cell.length_a   1.000
_cell.length_b   1.000
_cell.length_c   1.000
_cell.angle_alpha   90.00
_cell.angle_beta   90.00
_cell.angle_gamma   90.00
#
_symmetry.space_group_name_H-M   'P 1'
#
loop_
_entity.id
_entity.type
_entity.pdbx_description
1 polymer ?
#
loop_
_entity_poly.entity_id
_entity_poly.type
_entity_poly.pdbx_seq_one_letter_code
_entity_poly.pdbx_strand_id
1 'polypeptide(L)'
;MKKQNQSTILKQKALTLTILFGSALFIIFLGMFFCAFSFFNNISFKVLNSQIPGVIFGLLVMYLGIRYYLSVGRLKEEVYKSTSEFSWNNFIKEKKSKSIR
;
A
#
# COMPACT_ATOMS: atom_id res chain seq x y z
N MET A 1 33.52 3.50 10.53
CA MET A 1 32.60 2.42 10.11
C MET A 1 31.10 2.79 10.08
N LYS A 2 30.61 3.86 10.73
CA LYS A 2 29.17 4.22 10.74
C LYS A 2 28.56 4.70 9.40
N LYS A 3 29.33 5.36 8.52
CA LYS A 3 28.80 5.92 7.25
C LYS A 3 28.30 4.88 6.26
N GLN A 4 28.89 3.67 6.26
CA GLN A 4 28.58 2.62 5.28
C GLN A 4 27.20 1.98 5.54
N ASN A 5 26.76 1.91 6.80
CA ASN A 5 25.43 1.39 7.15
C ASN A 5 24.30 2.35 6.75
N GLN A 6 24.50 3.67 6.87
CA GLN A 6 23.47 4.65 6.49
C GLN A 6 23.18 4.64 4.99
N SER A 7 24.20 4.51 4.14
CA SER A 7 24.00 4.44 2.68
C SER A 7 23.22 3.19 2.26
N THR A 8 23.46 2.06 2.94
CA THR A 8 22.78 0.79 2.63
C THR A 8 21.31 0.86 3.03
N ILE A 9 21.00 1.45 4.20
CA ILE A 9 19.63 1.65 4.68
C ILE A 9 18.85 2.59 3.74
N LEU A 10 19.47 3.67 3.26
CA LEU A 10 18.82 4.59 2.31
C LEU A 10 18.50 3.90 0.98
N LYS A 11 19.43 3.08 0.46
CA LYS A 11 19.20 2.29 -0.76
C LYS A 11 18.08 1.27 -0.58
N GLN A 12 18.03 0.58 0.56
CA GLN A 12 16.95 -0.35 0.88
C GLN A 12 15.59 0.34 0.97
N LYS A 13 15.51 1.48 1.67
CA LYS A 13 14.28 2.31 1.75
C LYS A 13 13.79 2.71 0.36
N ALA A 14 14.70 3.18 -0.50
CA ALA A 14 14.38 3.57 -1.88
C ALA A 14 13.91 2.37 -2.72
N LEU A 15 14.54 1.21 -2.56
CA LEU A 15 14.14 -0.03 -3.25
C LEU A 15 12.72 -0.45 -2.83
N THR A 16 12.45 -0.51 -1.52
CA THR A 16 11.14 -0.89 -1.00
C THR A 16 10.05 0.06 -1.48
N LEU A 17 10.27 1.38 -1.44
CA LEU A 17 9.32 2.36 -1.96
C LEU A 17 9.09 2.20 -3.46
N THR A 18 10.14 1.94 -4.24
CA THR A 18 10.03 1.71 -5.69
C THR A 18 9.18 0.48 -5.99
N ILE A 19 9.40 -0.63 -5.27
CA ILE A 19 8.59 -1.85 -5.42
C ILE A 19 7.13 -1.58 -5.06
N LEU A 20 6.88 -0.81 -4.00
CA LEU A 20 5.53 -0.51 -3.52
C LEU A 20 4.76 0.41 -4.49
N PHE A 21 5.44 1.40 -5.07
CA PHE A 21 4.89 2.22 -6.14
C PHE A 21 4.65 1.41 -7.42
N GLY A 22 5.61 0.56 -7.79
CA GLY A 22 5.51 -0.30 -8.97
C GLY A 22 4.33 -1.27 -8.88
N SER A 23 4.13 -1.91 -7.71
CA SER A 23 2.98 -2.79 -7.49
C SER A 23 1.66 -2.03 -7.50
N ALA A 24 1.60 -0.83 -6.91
CA ALA A 24 0.40 0.00 -6.98
C ALA A 24 0.03 0.37 -8.43
N LEU A 25 1.01 0.79 -9.24
CA LEU A 25 0.80 1.07 -10.66
C LEU A 25 0.36 -0.19 -11.41
N PHE A 26 0.96 -1.34 -11.13
CA PHE A 26 0.56 -2.61 -11.73
C PHE A 26 -0.90 -2.97 -11.44
N ILE A 27 -1.38 -2.72 -10.20
CA ILE A 27 -2.78 -2.92 -9.83
C ILE A 27 -3.71 -1.97 -10.61
N ILE A 28 -3.32 -0.71 -10.82
CA ILE A 28 -4.09 0.24 -11.64
C ILE A 28 -4.23 -0.28 -13.08
N PHE A 29 -3.14 -0.74 -13.68
CA PHE A 29 -3.15 -1.31 -15.03
C PHE A 29 -4.03 -2.56 -15.12
N LEU A 30 -3.97 -3.45 -14.13
CA LEU A 30 -4.87 -4.60 -14.04
C LEU A 30 -6.34 -4.19 -13.96
N GLY A 31 -6.68 -3.19 -13.16
CA GLY A 31 -8.04 -2.66 -13.07
C GLY A 31 -8.54 -2.11 -14.40
N MET A 32 -7.73 -1.31 -15.08
CA MET A 32 -8.02 -0.79 -16.41
C MET A 32 -8.20 -1.90 -17.45
N PHE A 33 -7.30 -2.90 -17.42
CA PHE A 33 -7.39 -4.08 -18.27
C PHE A 33 -8.68 -4.86 -18.05
N PHE A 34 -9.06 -5.11 -16.79
CA PHE A 34 -10.32 -5.81 -16.47
C PHE A 34 -11.55 -5.00 -16.90
N CYS A 35 -11.54 -3.68 -16.78
CA CYS A 35 -12.60 -2.84 -17.32
C CYS A 35 -12.74 -3.01 -18.83
N ALA A 36 -11.64 -2.83 -19.58
CA ALA A 36 -11.66 -2.93 -21.04
C ALA A 36 -12.07 -4.35 -21.50
N PHE A 37 -11.45 -5.37 -20.91
CA PHE A 37 -11.74 -6.76 -21.23
C PHE A 37 -13.20 -7.13 -20.96
N SER A 38 -13.75 -6.72 -19.81
CA SER A 38 -15.15 -6.96 -19.49
C SER A 38 -16.10 -6.21 -20.40
N PHE A 39 -15.73 -4.99 -20.84
CA PHE A 39 -16.56 -4.18 -21.72
C PHE A 39 -16.67 -4.81 -23.11
N PHE A 40 -15.53 -5.19 -23.73
CA PHE A 40 -15.54 -5.79 -25.07
C PHE A 40 -16.22 -7.16 -25.12
N ASN A 41 -16.09 -7.95 -24.06
CA ASN A 41 -16.66 -9.30 -24.00
C ASN A 41 -18.07 -9.34 -23.38
N ASN A 42 -18.66 -8.18 -23.02
CA ASN A 42 -19.95 -8.08 -22.34
C ASN A 42 -20.06 -8.99 -21.09
N ILE A 43 -18.97 -9.13 -20.35
CA ILE A 43 -18.89 -10.04 -19.21
C ILE A 43 -19.77 -9.51 -18.07
N SER A 44 -20.68 -10.36 -17.61
CA SER A 44 -21.56 -10.07 -16.48
C SER A 44 -21.47 -11.22 -15.48
N PHE A 45 -21.34 -10.88 -14.20
CA PHE A 45 -21.27 -11.84 -13.11
C PHE A 45 -22.61 -11.86 -12.36
N LYS A 46 -23.16 -13.05 -12.13
CA LYS A 46 -24.35 -13.21 -11.28
C LYS A 46 -23.92 -13.16 -9.81
N VAL A 47 -24.33 -12.12 -9.10
CA VAL A 47 -24.09 -11.96 -7.66
C VAL A 47 -25.44 -11.98 -6.97
N LEU A 48 -25.64 -13.00 -6.12
CA LEU A 48 -26.95 -13.33 -5.53
C LEU A 48 -28.00 -13.52 -6.63
N ASN A 49 -28.87 -12.53 -6.83
CA ASN A 49 -29.93 -12.56 -7.83
C ASN A 49 -29.82 -11.45 -8.90
N SER A 50 -28.75 -10.65 -8.86
CA SER A 50 -28.52 -9.56 -9.82
C SER A 50 -27.33 -9.86 -10.72
N GLN A 51 -27.43 -9.47 -11.99
CA GLN A 51 -26.29 -9.46 -12.91
C GLN A 51 -25.53 -8.15 -12.75
N ILE A 52 -24.25 -8.24 -12.42
CA ILE A 52 -23.37 -7.10 -12.24
C ILE A 52 -22.36 -7.09 -13.39
N PRO A 53 -22.27 -5.98 -14.16
CA PRO A 53 -21.25 -5.82 -15.19
C PRO A 53 -19.84 -5.99 -14.61
N GLY A 54 -19.00 -6.80 -15.25
CA GLY A 54 -17.62 -7.03 -14.82
C GLY A 54 -16.77 -5.76 -14.79
N VAL A 55 -17.17 -4.73 -15.54
CA VAL A 55 -16.57 -3.39 -15.52
C VAL A 55 -16.54 -2.80 -14.11
N ILE A 56 -17.56 -3.06 -13.29
CA ILE A 56 -17.63 -2.56 -11.90
C ILE A 56 -16.52 -3.18 -11.05
N PHE A 57 -16.21 -4.46 -11.22
CA PHE A 57 -15.08 -5.09 -10.52
C PHE A 57 -13.74 -4.52 -10.98
N GLY A 58 -13.57 -4.27 -12.27
CA GLY A 58 -12.38 -3.57 -12.78
C GLY A 58 -12.21 -2.18 -12.16
N LEU A 59 -13.31 -1.41 -12.05
CA LEU A 59 -13.31 -0.09 -11.41
C LEU A 59 -12.93 -0.18 -9.92
N LEU A 60 -13.41 -1.19 -9.19
CA LEU A 60 -13.02 -1.41 -7.80
C LEU A 60 -11.53 -1.70 -7.66
N VAL A 61 -10.97 -2.55 -8.53
CA VAL A 61 -9.52 -2.86 -8.55
C VAL A 61 -8.72 -1.60 -8.89
N MET A 62 -9.15 -0.83 -9.88
CA MET A 62 -8.52 0.43 -10.27
C MET A 62 -8.53 1.45 -9.12
N TYR A 63 -9.68 1.61 -8.45
CA TYR A 63 -9.82 2.47 -7.27
C TYR A 63 -8.87 2.06 -6.14
N LEU A 64 -8.76 0.75 -5.86
CA LEU A 64 -7.80 0.24 -4.88
C LEU A 64 -6.36 0.58 -5.27
N GLY A 65 -6.00 0.39 -6.54
CA GLY A 65 -4.68 0.75 -7.06
C GLY A 65 -4.35 2.23 -6.86
N ILE A 66 -5.28 3.14 -7.21
CA ILE A 66 -5.12 4.59 -7.01
C ILE A 66 -4.99 4.91 -5.50
N ARG A 67 -5.85 4.33 -4.67
CA ARG A 67 -5.82 4.51 -3.22
C ARG A 67 -4.46 4.09 -2.64
N TYR A 68 -3.92 2.96 -3.09
CA TYR A 68 -2.61 2.49 -2.67
C TYR A 68 -1.50 3.41 -3.16
N TYR A 69 -1.53 3.85 -4.41
CA TYR A 69 -0.57 4.81 -4.94
C TYR A 69 -0.47 6.08 -4.06
N LEU A 70 -1.61 6.65 -3.69
CA LEU A 70 -1.67 7.80 -2.78
C LEU A 70 -1.15 7.47 -1.37
N SER A 71 -1.50 6.30 -0.85
CA SER A 71 -1.01 5.84 0.47
C SER A 71 0.51 5.67 0.50
N VAL A 72 1.10 5.14 -0.58
CA VAL A 72 2.56 5.00 -0.71
C VAL A 72 3.22 6.38 -0.83
N GLY A 73 2.58 7.35 -1.48
CA GLY A 73 3.03 8.75 -1.50
C GLY A 73 3.15 9.35 -0.11
N ARG A 74 2.13 9.19 0.74
CA ARG A 74 2.17 9.61 2.14
C ARG A 74 3.24 8.87 2.93
N LEU A 75 3.40 7.56 2.70
CA LEU A 75 4.46 6.77 3.35
C LEU A 75 5.86 7.26 2.97
N LYS A 76 6.08 7.64 1.70
CA LYS A 76 7.34 8.23 1.25
C LYS A 76 7.64 9.49 2.05
N GLU A 77 6.69 10.41 2.19
CA GLU A 77 6.88 11.64 2.98
C GLU A 77 7.27 11.33 4.43
N GLU A 78 6.60 10.37 5.07
CA GLU A 78 6.88 9.97 6.47
C GLU A 78 8.26 9.29 6.60
N VAL A 79 8.64 8.43 5.66
CA VAL A 79 9.90 7.66 5.70
C VAL A 79 11.15 8.54 5.50
N TYR A 80 10.99 9.65 4.78
CA TYR A 80 12.07 10.61 4.50
C TYR A 80 12.12 11.80 5.47
N LYS A 81 11.15 11.95 6.39
CA LYS A 81 11.27 12.94 7.46
C LYS A 81 12.55 12.68 8.28
N SER A 82 13.37 13.71 8.42
CA SER A 82 14.62 13.66 9.19
C SER A 82 14.40 13.51 10.70
N THR A 83 13.19 13.78 11.19
CA THR A 83 12.81 13.74 12.60
C THR A 83 12.11 12.45 13.04
N SER A 84 11.82 11.53 12.11
CA SER A 84 11.15 10.28 12.45
C SER A 84 12.16 9.28 13.01
N GLU A 85 12.40 9.32 14.32
CA GLU A 85 13.16 8.29 15.02
C GLU A 85 12.25 7.12 15.40
N PHE A 86 12.67 5.90 15.06
CA PHE A 86 11.98 4.70 15.49
C PHE A 86 12.20 4.50 17.00
N SER A 87 11.24 4.95 17.80
CA SER A 87 11.29 4.79 19.25
C SER A 87 10.84 3.39 19.65
N TRP A 88 11.80 2.57 20.07
CA TRP A 88 11.51 1.26 20.67
C TRP A 88 10.73 1.38 21.98
N ASN A 89 10.76 2.53 22.65
CA ASN A 89 10.01 2.77 23.88
C ASN A 89 8.49 2.65 23.67
N ASN A 90 7.99 2.93 22.46
CA ASN A 90 6.57 2.74 22.13
C ASN A 90 6.14 1.26 22.11
N PHE A 91 7.10 0.34 21.99
CA PHE A 91 6.86 -1.11 22.00
C PHE A 91 7.22 -1.76 23.34
N ILE A 92 7.83 -1.01 24.27
CA ILE A 92 8.06 -1.48 25.62
C ILE A 92 6.72 -1.41 26.34
N LYS A 93 6.11 -2.58 26.55
CA LYS A 93 4.92 -2.73 27.39
C LYS A 93 5.31 -2.27 28.80
N GLU A 94 4.92 -1.06 29.18
CA GLU A 94 5.11 -0.58 30.55
C GLU A 94 4.53 -1.64 31.49
N LYS A 95 5.40 -2.28 32.27
CA LYS A 95 4.97 -3.09 33.39
C LYS A 95 4.28 -2.11 34.33
N LYS A 96 2.94 -2.03 34.27
CA LYS A 96 2.12 -1.36 35.28
C LYS A 96 2.63 -1.83 36.63
N SER A 97 3.41 -0.99 37.30
CA SER A 97 3.77 -1.20 38.69
C SER A 97 2.46 -1.22 39.44
N LYS A 98 2.08 -2.41 39.88
CA LYS A 98 0.91 -2.62 40.72
C LYS A 98 1.26 -1.93 42.04
N SER A 99 0.85 -0.68 42.19
CA SER A 99 0.83 0.01 43.47
C SER A 99 -0.11 -0.80 44.36
N ILE A 100 0.47 -1.71 45.12
CA ILE A 100 -0.20 -2.37 46.24
C ILE A 100 0.01 -1.41 47.40
N ARG A 101 -1.08 -0.74 47.75
CA ARG A 101 -1.24 0.05 48.96
C ARG A 101 -1.60 -0.90 50.10
#